data_AF-A0A0X3Q3Q4-F1
#
_entry.id   AF-A0A0X3Q3Q4-F1
#
_cell.length_a   1.000
_cell.length_b   1.000
_cell.length_c   1.000
_cell.angle_alpha   90.00
_cell.angle_beta   90.00
_cell.angle_gamma   90.00
#
_symmetry.space_group_name_H-M   'P 1'
#
loop_
_entity.id
_entity.type
_entity.pdbx_description
1 polymer ?
#
loop_
_entity_poly.entity_id
_entity_poly.type
_entity_poly.pdbx_seq_one_letter_code
_entity_poly.pdbx_strand_id
1 'polypeptide(L)'
;MRNLEKLLGWLRIALIYILSGCFSSLASAIMLPYHVHTGPTGAHFALFGVVFVDYLQTHDIFTSPWTAILQQVLSIFGVLFVGFLPWLDNYAHISGFISGVLLSYVFVPYLGFGSVKLPPGILAADRPTTKKSKKRSKRKGSKKKGEKKKKRKISSAPITFGDDDQAERSAAQLETLLHLMQSHRRKVVLGCSLLWTALFITLLVVFLRFPLRSCVWCKYLNCLPWTENICDKLEIDVFAPTQCIYPLV
;
A
#
# COMPACT_ATOMS: atom_id res chain seq x y z
N MET A 1 -14.23 -3.08 3.20
CA MET A 1 -13.41 -3.85 4.16
C MET A 1 -13.27 -5.33 3.81
N ARG A 2 -14.34 -6.07 3.47
CA ARG A 2 -14.24 -7.52 3.13
C ARG A 2 -13.22 -7.86 2.04
N ASN A 3 -13.06 -7.00 1.03
CA ASN A 3 -12.10 -7.25 -0.04
C ASN A 3 -10.65 -7.15 0.46
N LEU A 4 -10.35 -6.19 1.34
CA LEU A 4 -9.03 -6.07 1.98
C LEU A 4 -8.74 -7.27 2.88
N GLU A 5 -9.74 -7.69 3.66
CA GLU A 5 -9.60 -8.86 4.54
C GLU A 5 -9.34 -10.15 3.77
N LYS A 6 -10.01 -10.36 2.63
CA LYS A 6 -9.76 -11.50 1.75
C LYS A 6 -8.37 -11.47 1.12
N LEU A 7 -7.83 -10.28 0.83
CA LEU A 7 -6.55 -10.11 0.14
C LEU A 7 -5.34 -10.15 1.08
N LEU A 8 -5.44 -9.50 2.24
CA LEU A 8 -4.34 -9.32 3.20
C LEU A 8 -4.41 -10.31 4.38
N GLY A 9 -5.57 -10.92 4.60
CA GLY A 9 -5.89 -11.72 5.78
C GLY A 9 -6.47 -10.86 6.92
N TRP A 10 -7.38 -11.46 7.68
CA TRP A 10 -8.10 -10.81 8.78
C TRP A 10 -7.17 -10.25 9.86
N LEU A 11 -6.15 -11.02 10.26
CA LEU A 11 -5.24 -10.64 11.33
C LEU A 11 -4.48 -9.34 10.99
N ARG A 12 -4.03 -9.20 9.75
CA ARG A 12 -3.22 -8.04 9.33
C ARG A 12 -4.07 -6.78 9.29
N ILE A 13 -5.29 -6.87 8.75
CA ILE A 13 -6.23 -5.75 8.75
C ILE A 13 -6.62 -5.36 10.17
N ALA A 14 -6.88 -6.34 11.05
CA ALA A 14 -7.20 -6.08 12.44
C ALA A 14 -6.05 -5.35 13.18
N LEU A 15 -4.81 -5.79 12.99
CA LEU A 15 -3.64 -5.14 13.58
C LEU A 15 -3.47 -3.70 13.08
N ILE A 16 -3.58 -3.48 11.76
CA ILE A 16 -3.49 -2.12 11.20
C ILE A 16 -4.58 -1.24 11.78
N TYR A 17 -5.82 -1.72 11.83
CA TYR A 17 -6.98 -0.97 12.33
C TYR A 17 -6.81 -0.56 13.79
N ILE A 18 -6.41 -1.49 14.67
CA ILE A 18 -6.26 -1.21 16.10
C ILE A 18 -5.07 -0.28 16.35
N LEU A 19 -3.90 -0.58 15.78
CA LEU A 19 -2.68 0.20 16.00
C LEU A 19 -2.80 1.63 15.47
N SER A 20 -3.33 1.82 14.26
CA SER A 20 -3.59 3.15 13.70
C SER A 20 -4.69 3.90 14.45
N GLY A 21 -5.74 3.21 14.88
CA GLY A 21 -6.78 3.77 15.74
C GLY A 21 -6.18 4.36 17.01
N CYS A 22 -5.39 3.58 17.74
CA CYS A 22 -4.69 4.05 18.94
C CYS A 22 -3.75 5.23 18.65
N PHE A 23 -2.96 5.17 17.57
CA PHE A 23 -2.07 6.25 17.17
C PHE A 23 -2.84 7.55 16.90
N SER A 24 -3.95 7.46 16.16
CA SER A 24 -4.77 8.60 15.78
C SER A 24 -5.51 9.24 16.96
N SER A 25 -6.06 8.43 17.86
CA SER A 25 -6.71 8.92 19.08
C SER A 25 -5.72 9.61 20.01
N LEU A 26 -4.49 9.08 20.12
CA LEU A 26 -3.44 9.70 20.92
C LEU A 26 -3.02 11.05 20.33
N ALA A 27 -2.85 11.13 19.00
CA ALA A 27 -2.52 12.36 18.30
C ALA A 27 -3.63 13.43 18.47
N SER A 28 -4.90 13.04 18.36
CA SER A 28 -6.04 13.94 18.60
C SER A 28 -6.09 14.43 20.05
N ALA A 29 -5.96 13.52 21.02
CA ALA A 29 -6.00 13.87 22.45
C ALA A 29 -4.88 14.83 22.88
N ILE A 30 -3.72 14.80 22.21
CA ILE A 30 -2.64 15.76 22.45
C ILE A 30 -3.00 17.15 21.91
N MET A 31 -3.61 17.22 20.72
CA MET A 31 -3.88 18.47 20.00
C MET A 31 -5.12 19.20 20.52
N LEU A 32 -6.15 18.47 20.97
CA LEU A 32 -7.36 19.01 21.59
C LEU A 32 -7.63 18.34 22.96
N PRO A 33 -6.93 18.74 24.04
CA PRO A 33 -6.99 18.04 25.33
C PRO A 33 -8.35 18.06 26.03
N TYR A 34 -9.26 18.97 25.66
CA TYR A 34 -10.56 19.14 26.33
C TYR A 34 -11.74 18.62 25.51
N HIS A 35 -11.50 18.20 24.27
CA HIS A 35 -12.52 17.58 23.41
C HIS A 35 -12.17 16.11 23.18
N VAL A 36 -12.83 15.25 23.96
CA VAL A 36 -12.66 13.81 23.82
C VAL A 36 -13.41 13.31 22.59
N HIS A 37 -12.70 13.15 21.49
CA HIS A 37 -13.22 12.49 20.31
C HIS A 37 -12.82 11.01 20.35
N THR A 38 -13.80 10.14 20.59
CA THR A 38 -13.61 8.69 20.55
C THR A 38 -14.46 8.11 19.44
N GLY A 39 -13.83 7.42 18.50
CA GLY A 39 -14.56 6.79 17.42
C GLY A 39 -13.66 5.98 16.48
N PRO A 40 -14.26 5.19 15.60
CA PRO A 40 -13.51 4.39 14.64
C PRO A 40 -13.01 5.21 13.45
N THR A 41 -13.31 6.51 13.38
CA THR A 41 -13.05 7.36 12.22
C THR A 41 -11.56 7.42 11.88
N GLY A 42 -10.67 7.63 12.86
CA GLY A 42 -9.22 7.62 12.63
C GLY A 42 -8.70 6.31 12.04
N ALA A 43 -9.21 5.16 12.51
CA ALA A 43 -8.88 3.85 11.96
C ALA A 43 -9.45 3.63 10.54
N HIS A 44 -10.61 4.21 10.22
CA HIS A 44 -11.13 4.20 8.84
C HIS A 44 -10.24 5.00 7.89
N PHE A 45 -9.78 6.18 8.30
CA PHE A 45 -8.83 6.96 7.52
C PHE A 45 -7.50 6.25 7.32
N ALA A 46 -7.06 5.46 8.31
CA ALA A 46 -5.90 4.58 8.13
C ALA A 46 -6.12 3.52 7.05
N LEU A 47 -7.32 2.90 6.99
CA LEU A 47 -7.65 1.95 5.93
C LEU A 47 -7.72 2.61 4.54
N PHE A 48 -8.16 3.87 4.44
CA PHE A 48 -8.03 4.62 3.20
C PHE A 48 -6.56 4.81 2.80
N GLY A 49 -5.67 5.08 3.76
CA GLY A 49 -4.22 5.10 3.53
C GLY A 49 -3.65 3.77 3.04
N VAL A 50 -4.11 2.64 3.59
CA VAL A 50 -3.72 1.30 3.12
C VAL A 50 -4.13 1.07 1.67
N VAL A 51 -5.39 1.37 1.33
CA VAL A 51 -5.91 1.24 -0.04
C VAL A 51 -5.19 2.21 -1.00
N PHE A 52 -4.85 3.41 -0.54
CA PHE A 52 -4.10 4.37 -1.33
C PHE A 52 -2.72 3.81 -1.72
N VAL A 53 -1.99 3.24 -0.77
CA VAL A 53 -0.70 2.59 -1.04
C VAL A 53 -0.85 1.38 -1.97
N ASP A 54 -1.93 0.60 -1.82
CA ASP A 54 -2.23 -0.54 -2.71
C ASP A 54 -2.45 -0.09 -4.17
N TYR A 55 -3.16 1.03 -4.39
CA TYR A 55 -3.31 1.62 -5.72
C TYR A 55 -1.99 2.12 -6.30
N LEU A 56 -1.12 2.76 -5.50
CA LEU A 56 0.18 3.22 -5.96
C LEU A 56 1.09 2.07 -6.42
N GLN A 57 1.06 0.95 -5.69
CA GLN A 57 1.85 -0.24 -6.01
C GLN A 57 1.33 -0.98 -7.24
N THR A 58 0.02 -0.92 -7.49
CA THR A 58 -0.65 -1.71 -8.54
C THR A 58 -0.98 -0.86 -9.78
N HIS A 59 -0.35 0.31 -9.92
CA HIS A 59 -0.70 1.26 -10.98
C HIS A 59 -0.50 0.70 -12.40
N ASP A 60 0.43 -0.23 -12.59
CA ASP A 60 0.76 -0.82 -13.89
C ASP A 60 -0.28 -1.84 -14.40
N ILE A 61 -1.11 -2.39 -13.52
CA ILE A 61 -2.00 -3.52 -13.84
C ILE A 61 -3.42 -3.04 -14.19
N PHE A 62 -3.84 -1.86 -13.71
CA PHE A 62 -5.17 -1.33 -13.94
C PHE A 62 -5.19 -0.33 -15.11
N THR A 63 -6.21 -0.39 -15.95
CA THR A 63 -6.42 0.51 -17.09
C THR A 63 -6.78 1.95 -16.67
N SER A 64 -7.24 2.18 -15.44
CA SER A 64 -7.52 3.53 -14.91
C SER A 64 -7.37 3.65 -13.38
N PRO A 65 -6.15 3.51 -12.81
CA PRO A 65 -5.93 3.71 -11.37
C PRO A 65 -6.24 5.16 -10.94
N TRP A 66 -6.06 6.11 -11.85
CA TRP A 66 -6.25 7.54 -11.59
C TRP A 66 -7.68 7.92 -11.22
N THR A 67 -8.70 7.26 -11.77
CA THR A 67 -10.10 7.56 -11.42
C THR A 67 -10.43 7.09 -10.01
N ALA A 68 -9.95 5.90 -9.62
CA ALA A 68 -10.13 5.37 -8.26
C ALA A 68 -9.36 6.19 -7.21
N ILE A 69 -8.12 6.60 -7.52
CA ILE A 69 -7.34 7.50 -6.68
C ILE A 69 -8.04 8.84 -6.55
N LEU A 70 -8.51 9.43 -7.66
CA LEU A 70 -9.20 10.73 -7.64
C LEU A 70 -10.50 10.65 -6.84
N GLN A 71 -11.26 9.56 -6.95
CA GLN A 71 -12.46 9.34 -6.15
C GLN A 71 -12.13 9.25 -4.64
N GLN A 72 -11.06 8.56 -4.27
CA GLN A 72 -10.64 8.48 -2.86
C GLN A 72 -10.14 9.82 -2.32
N VAL A 73 -9.28 10.49 -3.07
CA VAL A 73 -8.76 11.82 -2.72
C VAL A 73 -9.91 12.80 -2.57
N LEU A 74 -10.88 12.82 -3.49
CA LEU A 74 -12.05 13.67 -3.41
C LEU A 74 -12.89 13.40 -2.15
N SER A 75 -13.06 12.13 -1.77
CA SER A 75 -13.76 11.77 -0.53
C SER A 75 -13.00 12.25 0.71
N ILE A 76 -11.67 12.11 0.75
CA ILE A 76 -10.84 12.57 1.86
C ILE A 76 -10.90 14.09 1.99
N PHE A 77 -10.71 14.81 0.89
CA PHE A 77 -10.81 16.27 0.87
C PHE A 77 -12.21 16.76 1.21
N GLY A 78 -13.26 16.07 0.73
CA GLY A 78 -14.63 16.37 1.09
C GLY A 78 -14.86 16.27 2.59
N VAL A 79 -14.43 15.18 3.24
CA VAL A 79 -14.59 15.02 4.69
C VAL A 79 -13.71 15.98 5.49
N LEU A 80 -12.48 16.29 5.05
CA LEU A 80 -11.65 17.32 5.68
C LEU A 80 -12.25 18.73 5.53
N PHE A 81 -12.91 19.02 4.40
CA PHE A 81 -13.58 20.30 4.17
C PHE A 81 -14.85 20.44 5.01
N VAL A 82 -15.68 19.39 5.09
CA VAL A 82 -16.75 19.34 6.10
C VAL A 82 -16.16 19.37 7.52
N GLY A 83 -14.94 18.89 7.68
CA GLY A 83 -14.16 18.94 8.90
C GLY A 83 -13.83 20.33 9.44
N PHE A 84 -14.09 21.40 8.68
CA PHE A 84 -14.05 22.76 9.21
C PHE A 84 -15.28 23.12 10.05
N LEU A 85 -16.29 22.24 10.09
CA LEU A 85 -17.41 22.36 11.01
C LEU A 85 -17.01 21.81 12.39
N PRO A 86 -17.56 22.40 13.47
CA PRO A 86 -17.42 21.82 14.80
C PRO A 86 -17.88 20.35 14.78
N TRP A 87 -17.28 19.52 15.64
CA TRP A 87 -17.51 18.08 15.84
C TRP A 87 -16.64 17.10 15.04
N LEU A 88 -16.09 17.51 13.90
CA LEU A 88 -15.20 16.65 13.12
C LEU A 88 -13.74 16.83 13.54
N ASP A 89 -13.07 15.71 13.71
CA ASP A 89 -11.71 15.64 14.21
C ASP A 89 -10.72 15.35 13.07
N ASN A 90 -10.24 16.43 12.46
CA ASN A 90 -9.28 16.36 11.37
C ASN A 90 -7.90 15.90 11.84
N TYR A 91 -7.54 16.10 13.12
CA TYR A 91 -6.30 15.55 13.66
C TYR A 91 -6.32 14.03 13.66
N ALA A 92 -7.42 13.41 14.11
CA ALA A 92 -7.59 11.97 14.03
C ALA A 92 -7.59 11.46 12.58
N HIS A 93 -8.20 12.19 11.64
CA HIS A 93 -8.23 11.80 10.23
C HIS A 93 -6.84 11.85 9.57
N ILE A 94 -6.10 12.94 9.76
CA ILE A 94 -4.76 13.12 9.17
C ILE A 94 -3.77 12.15 9.80
N SER A 95 -3.72 12.07 11.14
CA SER A 95 -2.82 11.16 11.84
C SER A 95 -3.16 9.68 11.57
N GLY A 96 -4.45 9.35 11.47
CA GLY A 96 -4.93 8.04 11.05
C GLY A 96 -4.44 7.68 9.65
N PHE A 97 -4.62 8.56 8.67
CA PHE A 97 -4.14 8.35 7.30
C PHE A 97 -2.62 8.14 7.24
N ILE A 98 -1.84 9.01 7.90
CA ILE A 98 -0.36 8.90 7.94
C ILE A 98 0.07 7.57 8.57
N SER A 99 -0.52 7.21 9.72
CA SER A 99 -0.21 5.95 10.40
C SER A 99 -0.59 4.73 9.55
N GLY A 100 -1.71 4.78 8.82
CA GLY A 100 -2.16 3.75 7.89
C GLY A 100 -1.23 3.56 6.70
N VAL A 101 -0.70 4.65 6.12
CA VAL A 101 0.32 4.58 5.05
C VAL A 101 1.60 3.91 5.54
N LEU A 102 2.09 4.28 6.72
CA LEU A 102 3.29 3.67 7.31
C LEU A 102 3.08 2.18 7.63
N LEU A 103 1.96 1.83 8.26
CA LEU A 103 1.60 0.45 8.60
C LEU A 103 1.33 -0.39 7.35
N SER A 104 0.87 0.23 6.25
CA SER A 104 0.66 -0.45 4.97
C SER A 104 1.98 -1.07 4.49
N TYR A 105 3.08 -0.31 4.50
CA TYR A 105 4.38 -0.83 4.11
C TYR A 105 4.95 -1.92 5.04
N VAL A 106 4.49 -1.99 6.30
CA VAL A 106 4.93 -2.99 7.27
C VAL A 106 4.15 -4.30 7.12
N PHE A 107 2.81 -4.22 7.04
CA PHE A 107 1.92 -5.38 7.13
C PHE A 107 1.40 -5.87 5.78
N VAL A 108 1.38 -5.03 4.74
CA VAL A 108 0.83 -5.40 3.43
C VAL A 108 1.91 -6.09 2.59
N PRO A 109 1.63 -7.29 2.05
CA PRO A 109 2.51 -7.88 1.06
C PRO A 109 2.39 -7.06 -0.23
N TYR A 110 3.50 -6.51 -0.71
CA TYR A 110 3.57 -5.80 -1.99
C TYR A 110 3.23 -6.77 -3.13
N LEU A 111 1.97 -6.78 -3.57
CA LEU A 111 1.48 -7.66 -4.63
C LEU A 111 1.86 -7.17 -6.04
N GLY A 112 2.27 -5.90 -6.18
CA GLY A 112 2.41 -5.20 -7.47
C GLY A 112 3.78 -5.24 -8.17
N PHE A 113 4.88 -5.66 -7.51
CA PHE A 113 6.20 -5.71 -8.16
C PHE A 113 6.42 -7.00 -8.97
N GLY A 114 5.47 -7.33 -9.84
CA GLY A 114 5.44 -8.56 -10.64
C GLY A 114 5.49 -8.36 -12.15
N SER A 115 5.43 -7.13 -12.67
CA SER A 115 5.81 -6.88 -14.07
C SER A 115 7.33 -6.80 -14.16
N VAL A 116 7.97 -7.96 -14.04
CA VAL A 116 9.36 -8.13 -14.46
C VAL A 116 9.40 -7.71 -15.93
N LYS A 117 9.90 -6.51 -16.22
CA LYS A 117 10.47 -6.23 -17.54
C LYS A 117 11.65 -7.16 -17.68
N LEU A 118 11.35 -8.34 -18.19
CA LEU A 118 12.32 -9.36 -18.50
C LEU A 118 13.38 -8.70 -19.39
N PRO A 119 14.68 -8.88 -19.11
CA PRO A 119 15.72 -8.29 -19.93
C PRO A 119 15.44 -8.65 -21.40
N PRO A 120 15.61 -7.71 -22.35
CA PRO A 120 15.13 -7.84 -23.73
C PRO A 120 15.65 -9.08 -24.49
N GLY A 121 16.65 -9.79 -23.94
CA GLY A 121 17.17 -11.05 -24.46
C GLY A 121 16.23 -12.27 -24.34
N ILE A 122 15.29 -12.31 -23.39
CA ILE A 122 14.40 -13.48 -23.20
C ILE A 122 13.10 -13.37 -24.02
N LEU A 123 12.60 -12.15 -24.28
CA LEU A 123 11.47 -11.92 -25.19
C LEU A 123 11.80 -12.19 -26.66
N ALA A 124 13.09 -12.21 -27.01
CA ALA A 124 13.57 -12.56 -28.35
C ALA A 124 13.71 -14.08 -28.56
N ALA A 125 13.88 -14.86 -27.49
CA ALA A 125 14.06 -16.31 -27.55
C ALA A 125 12.72 -17.08 -27.65
N ASP A 126 11.62 -16.49 -27.16
CA ASP A 126 10.30 -17.14 -27.11
C ASP A 126 9.43 -16.91 -28.37
N ARG A 127 10.05 -16.68 -29.54
CA ARG A 127 9.35 -16.78 -30.82
C ARG A 127 9.58 -18.18 -31.40
N PRO A 128 8.77 -19.20 -31.06
CA PRO A 128 8.81 -20.45 -31.80
C PRO A 128 8.37 -20.14 -33.23
N THR A 129 9.26 -20.28 -34.20
CA THR A 129 8.90 -20.28 -35.61
C THR A 129 8.14 -21.56 -35.93
N THR A 130 6.86 -21.65 -35.52
CA THR A 130 5.94 -22.64 -36.07
C THR A 130 5.43 -22.12 -37.42
N LYS A 131 6.28 -22.19 -38.45
CA LYS A 131 5.78 -22.44 -39.80
C LYS A 131 5.37 -23.92 -39.85
N LYS A 132 4.15 -24.24 -39.40
CA LYS A 132 3.47 -25.47 -39.82
C LYS A 132 2.18 -25.11 -40.53
N SER A 133 2.31 -25.18 -41.85
CA SER A 133 1.27 -25.19 -42.85
C SER A 133 0.09 -26.08 -42.46
N LYS A 134 -1.10 -25.52 -42.65
CA LYS A 134 -2.42 -26.14 -42.49
C LYS A 134 -2.70 -27.01 -43.72
N LYS A 135 -2.57 -28.34 -43.62
CA LYS A 135 -3.33 -29.30 -44.46
C LYS A 135 -3.16 -30.73 -43.94
N ARG A 136 -4.19 -31.26 -43.28
CA ARG A 136 -4.34 -32.71 -43.07
C ARG A 136 -5.60 -33.17 -43.78
N SER A 137 -5.41 -33.63 -45.02
CA SER A 137 -6.39 -34.41 -45.77
C SER A 137 -6.25 -35.88 -45.38
N LYS A 138 -7.39 -36.55 -45.13
CA LYS A 138 -7.50 -37.99 -44.91
C LYS A 138 -7.24 -38.74 -46.21
N ARG A 139 -6.39 -39.79 -46.20
CA ARG A 139 -6.62 -41.04 -46.95
C ARG A 139 -5.64 -42.15 -46.56
N LYS A 140 -6.19 -43.35 -46.34
CA LYS A 140 -5.50 -44.65 -46.25
C LYS A 140 -5.10 -45.12 -47.66
N GLY A 141 -3.97 -45.84 -47.79
CA GLY A 141 -3.68 -46.64 -48.99
C GLY A 141 -2.22 -47.05 -49.22
N SER A 142 -1.95 -48.35 -49.04
CA SER A 142 -1.11 -49.27 -49.85
C SER A 142 0.37 -49.00 -50.24
N LYS A 143 1.20 -49.99 -49.85
CA LYS A 143 2.15 -50.84 -50.63
C LYS A 143 3.36 -50.25 -51.41
N LYS A 144 4.48 -50.94 -51.15
CA LYS A 144 5.49 -51.55 -52.07
C LYS A 144 6.86 -50.84 -52.34
N LYS A 145 7.91 -51.60 -51.94
CA LYS A 145 9.07 -52.10 -52.73
C LYS A 145 10.28 -51.17 -53.01
N GLY A 146 11.40 -51.51 -52.36
CA GLY A 146 12.79 -51.64 -52.84
C GLY A 146 13.43 -50.55 -53.72
N GLU A 147 14.63 -50.07 -53.35
CA GLU A 147 15.92 -50.41 -54.01
C GLU A 147 17.10 -49.60 -53.41
N LYS A 148 18.31 -50.17 -53.52
CA LYS A 148 19.61 -49.77 -52.93
C LYS A 148 20.33 -48.68 -53.77
N LYS A 149 21.09 -47.77 -53.14
CA LYS A 149 22.54 -47.49 -53.42
C LYS A 149 23.11 -46.23 -52.72
N LYS A 150 23.96 -46.49 -51.70
CA LYS A 150 25.40 -46.18 -51.60
C LYS A 150 25.96 -44.75 -51.95
N LYS A 151 26.62 -44.17 -50.92
CA LYS A 151 27.89 -43.38 -50.86
C LYS A 151 27.90 -41.87 -51.21
N ARG A 152 28.19 -41.02 -50.20
CA ARG A 152 29.47 -40.28 -49.92
C ARG A 152 29.21 -39.24 -48.80
N LYS A 153 29.75 -39.45 -47.59
CA LYS A 153 30.87 -38.74 -46.93
C LYS A 153 30.76 -37.20 -46.89
N ILE A 154 30.94 -36.66 -45.68
CA ILE A 154 31.27 -35.29 -45.18
C ILE A 154 30.27 -35.02 -44.05
N SER A 155 30.58 -34.65 -42.81
CA SER A 155 31.80 -34.52 -42.02
C SER A 155 31.32 -34.55 -40.57
N SER A 156 32.17 -35.07 -39.68
CA SER A 156 32.09 -35.00 -38.23
C SER A 156 31.73 -33.61 -37.67
N ALA A 157 30.78 -33.58 -36.71
CA ALA A 157 30.70 -32.83 -35.42
C ALA A 157 31.06 -31.31 -35.38
N PRO A 158 30.48 -30.46 -34.50
CA PRO A 158 30.22 -30.76 -33.09
C PRO A 158 28.90 -30.25 -32.46
N ILE A 159 28.67 -30.79 -31.27
CA ILE A 159 27.68 -30.49 -30.25
C ILE A 159 27.69 -28.98 -29.93
N THR A 160 26.53 -28.29 -30.03
CA THR A 160 26.35 -26.96 -29.45
C THR A 160 25.79 -27.10 -28.04
N PHE A 161 26.74 -27.13 -27.12
CA PHE A 161 26.66 -27.05 -25.66
C PHE A 161 26.29 -25.62 -25.24
N GLY A 162 25.06 -25.15 -25.51
CA GLY A 162 24.75 -23.71 -25.37
C GLY A 162 23.33 -23.32 -24.96
N ASP A 163 22.38 -24.25 -24.95
CA ASP A 163 21.00 -23.96 -24.51
C ASP A 163 20.85 -24.09 -22.98
N ASP A 164 21.61 -25.01 -22.35
CA ASP A 164 21.61 -25.21 -20.89
C ASP A 164 22.30 -24.03 -20.14
N ASP A 165 23.39 -23.50 -20.69
CA ASP A 165 24.15 -22.36 -20.12
C ASP A 165 23.32 -21.05 -20.08
N GLN A 166 22.41 -20.87 -21.04
CA GLN A 166 21.54 -19.68 -21.13
C GLN A 166 20.43 -19.74 -20.06
N ALA A 167 19.86 -20.92 -19.84
CA ALA A 167 18.86 -21.16 -18.80
C ALA A 167 19.48 -20.97 -17.40
N GLU A 168 20.68 -21.50 -17.16
CA GLU A 168 21.40 -21.37 -15.89
C GLU A 168 21.79 -19.92 -15.56
N ARG A 169 22.22 -19.12 -16.56
CA ARG A 169 22.47 -17.67 -16.37
C ARG A 169 21.21 -16.88 -16.05
N SER A 170 20.07 -17.21 -16.65
CA SER A 170 18.80 -16.54 -16.38
C SER A 170 18.26 -16.83 -14.97
N ALA A 171 18.47 -18.05 -14.46
CA ALA A 171 18.13 -18.43 -13.09
C ALA A 171 18.98 -17.67 -12.07
N ALA A 172 20.30 -17.61 -12.26
CA ALA A 172 21.20 -16.85 -11.39
C ALA A 172 20.89 -15.33 -11.39
N GLN A 173 20.52 -14.77 -12.55
CA GLN A 173 20.08 -13.37 -12.65
C GLN A 173 18.73 -13.13 -11.93
N LEU A 174 17.78 -14.06 -12.03
CA LEU A 174 16.50 -13.97 -11.34
C LEU A 174 16.66 -14.07 -9.82
N GLU A 175 17.51 -14.97 -9.33
CA GLU A 175 17.84 -15.08 -7.90
C GLU A 175 18.50 -13.81 -7.36
N THR A 176 19.43 -13.22 -8.12
CA THR A 176 20.10 -11.97 -7.75
C THR A 176 19.12 -10.80 -7.72
N LEU A 177 18.22 -10.70 -8.72
CA LEU A 177 17.16 -9.69 -8.74
C LEU A 177 16.14 -9.89 -7.62
N LEU A 178 15.73 -11.13 -7.36
CA LEU A 178 14.82 -11.50 -6.27
C LEU A 178 15.46 -11.15 -4.92
N HIS A 179 16.75 -11.43 -4.73
CA HIS A 179 17.49 -11.05 -3.53
C HIS A 179 17.61 -9.53 -3.38
N LEU A 180 17.88 -8.79 -4.45
CA LEU A 180 17.91 -7.33 -4.44
C LEU A 180 16.55 -6.76 -4.05
N MET A 181 15.46 -7.24 -4.66
CA MET A 181 14.09 -6.83 -4.34
C MET A 181 13.71 -7.18 -2.90
N GLN A 182 14.08 -8.37 -2.42
CA GLN A 182 13.87 -8.76 -1.02
C GLN A 182 14.67 -7.88 -0.05
N SER A 183 15.92 -7.52 -0.38
CA SER A 183 16.74 -6.66 0.47
C SER A 183 16.18 -5.24 0.54
N HIS A 184 15.74 -4.68 -0.58
CA HIS A 184 15.11 -3.38 -0.65
C HIS A 184 13.80 -3.39 0.14
N ARG A 185 12.97 -4.42 -0.05
CA ARG A 185 11.74 -4.62 0.72
C ARG A 185 12.01 -4.69 2.22
N ARG A 186 12.99 -5.49 2.66
CA ARG A 186 13.35 -5.60 4.09
C ARG A 186 13.82 -4.25 4.64
N LYS A 187 14.62 -3.49 3.89
CA LYS A 187 15.06 -2.14 4.29
C LYS A 187 13.87 -1.17 4.45
N VAL A 188 12.94 -1.17 3.50
CA VAL A 188 11.73 -0.32 3.57
C VAL A 188 10.84 -0.71 4.75
N VAL A 189 10.57 -2.01 4.94
CA VAL A 189 9.76 -2.52 6.06
C VAL A 189 10.38 -2.14 7.41
N LEU A 190 11.68 -2.37 7.57
CA LEU A 190 12.40 -2.01 8.81
C LEU A 190 12.40 -0.50 9.03
N GLY A 191 12.63 0.29 7.99
CA GLY A 191 12.59 1.75 8.06
C GLY A 191 11.21 2.28 8.48
N CYS A 192 10.14 1.82 7.84
CA CYS A 192 8.77 2.22 8.18
C CYS A 192 8.35 1.76 9.58
N SER A 193 8.77 0.55 10.00
CA SER A 193 8.48 0.03 11.34
C SER A 193 9.19 0.84 12.43
N LEU A 194 10.48 1.17 12.25
CA LEU A 194 11.24 2.02 13.16
C LEU A 194 10.65 3.44 13.23
N LEU A 195 10.29 4.01 12.08
CA LEU A 195 9.68 5.34 12.03
C LEU A 195 8.32 5.36 12.75
N TRP A 196 7.45 4.39 12.49
CA TRP A 196 6.13 4.33 13.12
C TRP A 196 6.23 4.14 14.64
N THR A 197 7.09 3.23 15.10
CA THR A 197 7.30 2.99 16.54
C THR A 197 7.92 4.21 17.23
N ALA A 198 8.89 4.88 16.62
CA ALA A 198 9.46 6.12 17.14
C ALA A 198 8.41 7.23 17.27
N LEU A 199 7.56 7.41 16.26
CA LEU A 199 6.45 8.37 16.29
C LEU A 199 5.43 8.03 17.39
N PHE A 200 5.04 6.77 17.52
CA PHE A 200 4.10 6.33 18.55
C PHE A 200 4.64 6.56 19.96
N ILE A 201 5.91 6.21 20.21
CA ILE A 201 6.58 6.45 21.49
C ILE A 201 6.69 7.95 21.77
N THR A 202 7.05 8.75 20.77
CA THR A 202 7.15 10.21 20.92
C THR A 202 5.80 10.81 21.31
N LEU A 203 4.72 10.44 20.62
CA LEU A 203 3.37 10.87 20.98
C LEU A 203 2.99 10.43 22.39
N LEU A 204 3.31 9.19 22.77
CA LEU A 204 3.03 8.68 24.12
C LEU A 204 3.77 9.49 25.20
N VAL A 205 5.05 9.79 24.98
CA VAL A 205 5.85 10.62 25.89
C VAL A 205 5.29 12.03 25.97
N VAL A 206 4.96 12.65 24.83
CA VAL A 206 4.35 13.99 24.80
C VAL A 206 3.05 14.00 25.58
N PHE A 207 2.15 13.03 25.34
CA PHE A 207 0.89 12.91 26.08
C PHE A 207 1.09 12.77 27.58
N LEU A 208 2.07 11.97 28.01
CA LEU A 208 2.30 11.69 29.43
C LEU A 208 3.09 12.77 30.17
N ARG A 209 3.99 13.50 29.49
CA ARG A 209 4.93 14.45 30.14
C ARG A 209 4.66 15.91 29.80
N PHE A 210 4.17 16.20 28.60
CA PHE A 210 4.02 17.54 28.07
C PHE A 210 2.64 17.71 27.41
N PRO A 211 1.53 17.66 28.18
CA PRO A 211 0.24 18.02 27.62
C PRO A 211 0.34 19.43 27.05
N LEU A 212 -0.06 19.64 25.79
CA LEU A 212 0.01 20.95 25.12
C LEU A 212 -0.85 21.95 25.90
N ARG A 213 -0.21 22.79 26.72
CA ARG A 213 -0.90 23.74 27.61
C ARG A 213 -1.38 25.00 26.87
N SER A 214 -0.84 25.26 25.69
CA SER A 214 -1.14 26.48 24.93
C SER A 214 -0.86 26.27 23.44
N CYS A 215 -1.88 25.95 22.64
CA CYS A 215 -1.79 25.91 21.19
C CYS A 215 -2.89 26.79 20.57
N VAL A 216 -2.56 28.04 20.28
CA VAL A 216 -3.50 29.02 19.71
C VAL A 216 -3.99 28.58 18.33
N TRP A 217 -3.14 27.90 17.55
CA TRP A 217 -3.49 27.51 16.18
C TRP A 217 -4.21 26.15 16.09
N CYS A 218 -4.18 25.32 17.14
CA CYS A 218 -4.68 23.96 17.06
C CYS A 218 -6.20 23.92 16.79
N LYS A 219 -6.95 24.93 17.24
CA LYS A 219 -8.38 25.08 17.00
C LYS A 219 -8.75 25.28 15.52
N TYR A 220 -7.88 25.91 14.72
CA TYR A 220 -8.22 26.29 13.35
C TYR A 220 -8.23 25.14 12.36
N LEU A 221 -7.58 24.03 12.71
CA LEU A 221 -7.56 22.83 11.88
C LEU A 221 -8.90 22.09 11.94
N ASN A 222 -9.67 22.22 13.04
CA ASN A 222 -11.01 21.65 13.21
C ASN A 222 -12.15 22.69 13.06
N CYS A 223 -11.83 23.99 13.02
CA CYS A 223 -12.84 25.04 12.92
C CYS A 223 -12.27 26.32 12.28
N LEU A 224 -12.75 26.66 11.08
CA LEU A 224 -12.42 27.95 10.46
C LEU A 224 -13.27 29.06 11.09
N PRO A 225 -12.69 30.18 11.54
CA PRO A 225 -13.43 31.28 12.16
C PRO A 225 -14.11 32.11 11.07
N TRP A 226 -15.11 31.53 10.40
CA TRP A 226 -15.91 32.24 9.40
C TRP A 226 -16.83 33.28 10.07
N THR A 227 -17.28 32.99 11.30
CA THR A 227 -18.04 33.90 12.15
C THR A 227 -17.56 33.80 13.60
N GLU A 228 -17.69 34.89 14.36
CA GLU A 228 -17.08 35.03 15.69
C GLU A 228 -17.55 33.97 16.70
N ASN A 229 -18.78 33.45 16.60
CA ASN A 229 -19.36 32.57 17.64
C ASN A 229 -19.31 31.04 17.34
N ILE A 230 -18.82 30.59 16.18
CA ILE A 230 -18.90 29.15 15.80
C ILE A 230 -17.78 28.33 16.44
N CYS A 231 -16.58 28.91 16.58
CA CYS A 231 -15.41 28.21 17.11
C CYS A 231 -15.16 28.44 18.60
N ASP A 232 -15.92 29.33 19.25
CA ASP A 232 -15.73 29.67 20.67
C ASP A 232 -15.99 28.49 21.62
N LYS A 233 -16.81 27.52 21.19
CA LYS A 233 -17.00 26.26 21.93
C LYS A 233 -15.79 25.33 21.90
N LEU A 234 -14.80 25.61 21.03
CA LEU A 234 -13.50 24.94 20.99
C LEU A 234 -12.40 25.77 21.69
N GLU A 235 -12.72 26.97 22.19
CA GLU A 235 -11.78 27.81 22.92
C GLU A 235 -11.62 27.29 24.35
N ILE A 236 -10.38 26.97 24.70
CA ILE A 236 -10.01 26.35 25.97
C ILE A 236 -9.19 27.39 26.73
N ASP A 237 -9.83 28.05 27.69
CA ASP A 237 -9.15 28.92 28.64
C ASP A 237 -8.84 28.12 29.92
N VAL A 238 -7.56 27.78 30.11
CA VAL A 238 -7.07 26.99 31.26
C VAL A 238 -7.17 27.79 32.58
N PHE A 239 -7.38 29.11 32.51
CA PHE A 239 -7.63 29.96 33.67
C PHE A 239 -9.12 30.14 34.00
N ALA A 240 -10.03 29.66 33.16
CA ALA A 240 -11.45 29.64 33.51
C ALA A 240 -11.68 28.56 34.58
N PRO A 241 -12.25 28.90 35.75
CA PRO A 241 -12.56 27.90 36.76
C PRO A 241 -13.52 26.87 36.17
N THR A 242 -13.20 25.58 36.36
CA THR A 242 -14.10 24.47 36.04
C THR A 242 -15.44 24.69 36.73
N GLN A 243 -16.46 25.08 35.97
CA GLN A 243 -17.82 25.07 36.48
C GLN A 243 -18.29 23.62 36.53
N CYS A 244 -18.18 23.01 37.69
CA CYS A 244 -18.88 21.77 37.99
C CYS A 244 -20.38 22.05 37.84
N ILE A 245 -21.05 21.31 36.95
CA ILE A 245 -22.50 21.26 36.92
C ILE A 245 -22.93 20.63 38.24
N TYR A 246 -23.28 21.45 39.22
CA TYR A 246 -24.01 20.97 40.38
C TYR A 246 -25.39 20.50 39.89
N PRO A 247 -25.80 19.25 40.16
CA PRO A 247 -27.19 18.88 39.96
C PRO A 247 -28.01 19.72 40.94
N LEU A 248 -28.86 20.59 40.39
CA LEU A 248 -29.92 21.27 41.16
C LEU A 248 -30.84 20.17 41.68
N VAL A 249 -30.77 19.90 42.99
CA VAL A 249 -31.80 19.22 43.77
C VAL A 249 -32.54 20.26 44.58
#